data_AF-A0A7S1BAH4-F1
#
_entry.id   AF-A0A7S1BAH4-F1
#
_cell.length_a   1.000
_cell.length_b   1.000
_cell.length_c   1.000
_cell.angle_alpha   90.00
_cell.angle_beta   90.00
_cell.angle_gamma   90.00
#
_symmetry.space_group_name_H-M   'P 1'
#
loop_
_entity.id
_entity.type
_entity.pdbx_description
1 polymer ?
#
loop_
_entity_poly.entity_id
_entity_poly.type
_entity_poly.pdbx_seq_one_letter_code
_entity_poly.pdbx_strand_id
1 'polypeptide(L)'
;MAPVPPGERRTVALVSSAAGQVGIVGYACYSPTKFALRGFAEALAMEMGAHRVDVTVAYPPDTDTPGYAAEMEEGKPEECTLISGEMGLYSAEQVGRDIVDAACQGRTSVYWGLEGWMLATLTAGMGPGPGPGVSLRNFLELGGQLLLMGILRAVSLVYLWSFQKIVDKCHRKRMQLQQQQEKQT
;
A
#
# COMPACT_ATOMS: atom_id res chain seq x y z
N MET A 1 -14.00 29.41 -5.79
CA MET A 1 -14.68 28.37 -5.00
C MET A 1 -15.36 29.05 -3.81
N ALA A 2 -16.63 28.76 -3.53
CA ALA A 2 -17.31 29.38 -2.38
C ALA A 2 -16.68 28.89 -1.06
N PRO A 3 -16.52 29.77 -0.05
CA PRO A 3 -15.97 29.38 1.25
C PRO A 3 -16.81 28.28 1.91
N VAL A 4 -16.16 27.31 2.54
CA VAL A 4 -16.82 26.21 3.26
C VAL A 4 -17.49 26.80 4.51
N PRO A 5 -18.76 26.47 4.79
CA PRO A 5 -19.41 26.87 6.03
C PRO A 5 -18.58 26.49 7.28
N PRO A 6 -18.59 27.30 8.34
CA PRO A 6 -18.02 26.91 9.62
C PRO A 6 -18.66 25.61 10.12
N GLY A 7 -17.83 24.59 10.37
CA GLY A 7 -18.29 23.26 10.84
C GLY A 7 -18.38 22.18 9.76
N GLU A 8 -18.34 22.53 8.47
CA GLU A 8 -18.22 21.54 7.39
C GLU A 8 -16.75 21.26 7.07
N ARG A 9 -16.41 19.98 6.92
CA ARG A 9 -15.11 19.51 6.45
C ARG A 9 -15.32 18.67 5.20
N ARG A 10 -14.48 18.88 4.19
CA ARG A 10 -14.51 18.12 2.94
C ARG A 10 -13.35 17.14 2.96
N THR A 11 -13.49 16.01 2.27
CA THR A 11 -12.46 14.99 2.22
C THR A 11 -12.30 14.45 0.82
N VAL A 12 -11.06 14.11 0.47
CA VAL A 12 -10.68 13.43 -0.77
C VAL A 12 -9.93 12.17 -0.38
N ALA A 13 -10.47 11.01 -0.76
CA ALA A 13 -9.79 9.73 -0.58
C ALA A 13 -9.16 9.27 -1.90
N LEU A 14 -7.86 9.00 -1.86
CA LEU A 14 -7.09 8.46 -2.97
C LEU A 14 -6.77 6.99 -2.69
N VAL A 15 -7.07 6.10 -3.64
CA VAL A 15 -6.83 4.66 -3.49
C VAL A 15 -5.55 4.26 -4.20
N SER A 16 -4.47 4.15 -3.41
CA SER A 16 -3.20 3.59 -3.84
C SER A 16 -3.22 2.05 -3.73
N SER A 17 -2.17 1.43 -3.20
CA SER A 17 -2.02 0.00 -2.94
C SER A 17 -0.84 -0.20 -1.99
N ALA A 18 -0.76 -1.32 -1.29
CA ALA A 18 0.48 -1.74 -0.63
C ALA A 18 1.65 -1.80 -1.65
N ALA A 19 1.37 -2.17 -2.91
CA ALA A 19 2.33 -2.10 -4.01
C ALA A 19 2.66 -0.67 -4.49
N GLY A 20 2.05 0.35 -3.87
CA GLY A 20 2.42 1.77 -3.94
C GLY A 20 3.42 2.20 -2.87
N GLN A 21 3.83 1.27 -2.00
CA GLN A 21 4.82 1.49 -0.93
C GLN A 21 6.03 0.57 -1.08
N VAL A 22 5.87 -0.58 -1.74
CA VAL A 22 6.94 -1.50 -2.12
C VAL A 22 6.73 -1.98 -3.56
N GLY A 23 7.80 -2.01 -4.36
CA GLY A 23 7.75 -2.55 -5.71
C GLY A 23 7.82 -4.08 -5.68
N ILE A 24 6.91 -4.75 -6.38
CA ILE A 24 6.90 -6.20 -6.51
C ILE A 24 6.97 -6.63 -7.98
N VAL A 25 7.54 -7.80 -8.22
CA VAL A 25 7.59 -8.44 -9.54
C VAL A 25 6.18 -8.59 -10.14
N GLY A 26 6.04 -8.43 -11.45
CA GLY A 26 4.75 -8.42 -12.13
C GLY A 26 4.03 -7.07 -12.14
N TYR A 27 4.36 -6.15 -11.22
CA TYR A 27 3.72 -4.84 -11.10
C TYR A 27 4.58 -3.66 -11.59
N ALA A 28 5.55 -3.89 -12.47
CA ALA A 28 6.45 -2.84 -12.97
C ALA A 28 5.71 -1.65 -13.62
N CYS A 29 4.57 -1.89 -14.30
CA CYS A 29 3.74 -0.82 -14.87
C CYS A 29 2.69 -0.28 -13.88
N TYR A 30 2.31 -1.07 -12.88
CA TYR A 30 1.27 -0.74 -11.90
C TYR A 30 1.83 0.06 -10.73
N SER A 31 2.86 -0.45 -10.05
CA SER A 31 3.45 0.15 -8.84
C SER A 31 3.84 1.62 -9.03
N PRO A 32 4.54 2.06 -10.09
CA PRO A 32 4.92 3.47 -10.23
C PRO A 32 3.71 4.43 -10.18
N THR A 33 2.58 4.02 -10.76
CA THR A 33 1.34 4.83 -10.74
C THR A 33 0.77 4.95 -9.32
N LYS A 34 0.89 3.89 -8.52
CA LYS A 34 0.42 3.86 -7.12
C LYS A 34 1.38 4.59 -6.17
N PHE A 35 2.69 4.53 -6.42
CA PHE A 35 3.69 5.34 -5.72
C PHE A 35 3.45 6.85 -5.96
N ALA A 36 3.13 7.24 -7.20
CA ALA A 36 2.88 8.64 -7.54
C ALA A 36 1.71 9.26 -6.76
N LEU A 37 0.68 8.47 -6.44
CA LEU A 37 -0.47 8.93 -5.66
C LEU A 37 -0.09 9.45 -4.28
N ARG A 38 0.96 8.91 -3.66
CA ARG A 38 1.42 9.39 -2.37
C ARG A 38 1.99 10.81 -2.47
N GLY A 39 2.94 11.03 -3.39
CA GLY A 39 3.52 12.36 -3.58
C GLY A 39 2.46 13.38 -4.00
N PHE A 40 1.53 12.97 -4.87
CA PHE A 40 0.38 13.79 -5.24
C PHE A 40 -0.49 14.15 -4.03
N ALA A 41 -0.80 13.20 -3.16
CA ALA A 41 -1.61 13.43 -1.98
C ALA A 41 -0.93 14.35 -0.96
N GLU A 42 0.38 14.17 -0.73
CA GLU A 42 1.15 15.01 0.19
C GLU A 42 1.17 16.48 -0.29
N ALA A 43 1.38 16.70 -1.59
CA ALA A 43 1.30 18.04 -2.18
C ALA A 43 -0.11 18.62 -2.10
N LEU A 44 -1.12 17.84 -2.51
CA LEU A 44 -2.52 18.28 -2.50
C LEU A 44 -3.00 18.62 -1.08
N ALA A 45 -2.59 17.86 -0.07
CA ALA A 45 -2.94 18.14 1.32
C ALA A 45 -2.45 19.53 1.77
N MET A 46 -1.24 19.93 1.37
CA MET A 46 -0.69 21.25 1.68
C MET A 46 -1.44 22.36 0.96
N GLU A 47 -1.76 22.17 -0.33
CA GLU A 47 -2.51 23.14 -1.13
C GLU A 47 -3.95 23.33 -0.60
N MET A 48 -4.57 22.24 -0.17
CA MET A 48 -5.99 22.19 0.18
C MET A 48 -6.29 22.43 1.66
N GLY A 49 -5.27 22.43 2.53
CA GLY A 49 -5.42 22.66 3.96
C GLY A 49 -6.11 23.98 4.29
N ALA A 50 -5.76 25.07 3.59
CA ALA A 50 -6.40 26.39 3.75
C ALA A 50 -7.90 26.38 3.35
N HIS A 51 -8.31 25.40 2.55
CA HIS A 51 -9.68 25.21 2.08
C HIS A 51 -10.48 24.21 2.93
N ARG A 52 -9.94 23.73 4.06
CA ARG A 52 -10.58 22.75 4.96
C ARG A 52 -10.97 21.44 4.25
N VAL A 53 -10.11 21.01 3.32
CA VAL A 53 -10.24 19.72 2.64
C VAL A 53 -9.13 18.80 3.15
N ASP A 54 -9.50 17.68 3.76
CA ASP A 54 -8.55 16.60 4.09
C ASP A 54 -8.27 15.75 2.87
N VAL A 55 -7.04 15.22 2.82
CA VAL A 55 -6.62 14.26 1.82
C VAL A 55 -6.17 12.99 2.53
N THR A 56 -6.79 11.87 2.18
CA THR A 56 -6.52 10.53 2.72
C THR A 56 -5.97 9.66 1.61
N VAL A 57 -4.88 8.92 1.87
CA VAL A 57 -4.38 7.89 0.95
C VAL A 57 -4.55 6.51 1.55
N ALA A 58 -5.29 5.66 0.85
CA ALA A 58 -5.44 4.26 1.20
C ALA A 58 -4.38 3.41 0.50
N TYR A 59 -3.83 2.42 1.19
CA TYR A 59 -2.88 1.45 0.65
C TYR A 59 -3.41 0.01 0.81
N PRO A 60 -4.46 -0.39 0.06
CA PRO A 60 -5.03 -1.73 0.21
C PRO A 60 -4.04 -2.84 -0.16
N PRO A 61 -4.02 -3.96 0.59
CA PRO A 61 -3.41 -5.21 0.13
C PRO A 61 -4.34 -5.91 -0.89
N ASP A 62 -4.05 -7.17 -1.21
CA ASP A 62 -4.93 -7.99 -2.04
C ASP A 62 -6.36 -7.97 -1.45
N THR A 63 -7.34 -7.64 -2.29
CA THR A 63 -8.74 -7.43 -1.88
C THR A 63 -9.64 -8.34 -2.71
N ASP A 64 -10.49 -9.10 -2.03
CA ASP A 64 -11.46 -10.03 -2.62
C ASP A 64 -12.49 -9.26 -3.45
N THR A 65 -12.21 -9.20 -4.75
CA THR A 65 -12.97 -8.46 -5.74
C THR A 65 -13.06 -9.29 -7.01
N PRO A 66 -14.09 -9.07 -7.86
CA PRO A 66 -14.13 -9.68 -9.19
C PRO A 66 -12.88 -9.38 -10.03
N GLY A 67 -12.27 -8.21 -9.86
CA GLY A 67 -11.03 -7.84 -10.54
C GLY A 67 -9.82 -8.66 -10.08
N TYR A 68 -9.69 -8.92 -8.79
CA TYR A 68 -8.64 -9.81 -8.26
C TYR A 68 -8.83 -11.26 -8.74
N ALA A 69 -10.08 -11.76 -8.76
CA ALA A 69 -10.38 -13.07 -9.31
C ALA A 69 -9.98 -13.17 -10.80
N ALA A 70 -10.33 -12.16 -11.60
CA ALA A 70 -9.93 -12.08 -13.01
C ALA A 70 -8.40 -12.02 -13.19
N GLU A 71 -7.68 -11.26 -12.38
CA GLU A 71 -6.21 -11.21 -12.40
C GLU A 71 -5.59 -12.60 -12.17
N MET A 72 -6.16 -13.37 -11.23
CA MET A 72 -5.70 -14.72 -10.93
C MET A 72 -6.02 -15.70 -12.08
N GLU A 73 -7.17 -15.53 -12.74
CA GLU A 73 -7.57 -16.32 -13.92
C GLU A 73 -6.71 -16.01 -15.16
N GLU A 74 -6.38 -14.74 -15.40
CA GLU A 74 -5.55 -14.27 -16.53
C GLU A 74 -4.08 -14.69 -16.41
N GLY A 75 -3.68 -15.23 -15.25
CA GLY A 75 -2.35 -15.80 -15.05
C GLY A 75 -1.36 -14.84 -14.41
N LYS A 76 -1.73 -14.26 -13.26
CA LYS A 76 -0.79 -13.57 -12.37
C LYS A 76 0.49 -14.42 -12.18
N PRO A 77 1.70 -13.86 -12.41
CA PRO A 77 2.94 -14.62 -12.27
C PRO A 77 3.08 -15.27 -10.88
N GLU A 78 3.53 -16.53 -10.83
CA GLU A 78 3.65 -17.31 -9.59
C GLU A 78 4.41 -16.56 -8.50
N GLU A 79 5.56 -15.95 -8.84
CA GLU A 79 6.34 -15.14 -7.90
C GLU A 79 5.60 -13.91 -7.38
N CYS A 80 4.73 -13.29 -8.21
CA CYS A 80 3.92 -12.14 -7.82
C CYS A 80 2.87 -12.57 -6.81
N THR A 81 2.17 -13.69 -7.08
CA THR A 81 1.19 -14.28 -6.16
C THR A 81 1.80 -14.68 -4.82
N LEU A 82 2.97 -15.31 -4.83
CA LEU A 82 3.67 -15.71 -3.61
C LEU A 82 4.07 -14.51 -2.75
N ILE A 83 4.53 -13.43 -3.38
CA ILE A 83 4.96 -12.21 -2.68
C ILE A 83 3.76 -11.38 -2.20
N SER A 84 2.74 -11.17 -3.05
CA SER A 84 1.57 -10.36 -2.68
C SER A 84 0.71 -11.05 -1.62
N GLY A 85 0.64 -12.38 -1.65
CA GLY A 85 -0.17 -13.18 -0.73
C GLY A 85 0.28 -13.11 0.73
N GLU A 86 1.51 -12.71 1.03
CA GLU A 86 1.99 -12.54 2.41
C GLU A 86 1.20 -11.48 3.18
N MET A 87 0.60 -10.50 2.48
CA MET A 87 -0.17 -9.42 3.10
C MET A 87 -1.61 -9.82 3.44
N GLY A 88 -2.05 -11.02 3.05
CA GLY A 88 -3.40 -11.52 3.28
C GLY A 88 -4.44 -10.97 2.29
N LEU A 89 -5.62 -11.61 2.27
CA LEU A 89 -6.76 -11.24 1.44
C LEU A 89 -7.85 -10.63 2.30
N TYR A 90 -8.28 -9.41 1.96
CA TYR A 90 -9.29 -8.66 2.71
C TYR A 90 -10.60 -8.55 1.91
N SER A 91 -11.74 -8.45 2.61
CA SER A 91 -13.02 -8.27 1.91
C SER A 91 -13.13 -6.85 1.34
N ALA A 92 -13.72 -6.73 0.14
CA ALA A 92 -13.97 -5.42 -0.46
C ALA A 92 -14.84 -4.51 0.40
N GLU A 93 -15.80 -5.08 1.14
CA GLU A 93 -16.66 -4.31 2.04
C GLU A 93 -15.89 -3.72 3.23
N GLN A 94 -15.00 -4.50 3.84
CA GLN A 94 -14.15 -4.02 4.93
C GLN A 94 -13.24 -2.90 4.42
N VAL A 95 -12.53 -3.13 3.30
CA VAL A 95 -11.63 -2.14 2.71
C VAL A 95 -12.39 -0.85 2.38
N GLY A 96 -13.55 -0.94 1.73
CA GLY A 96 -14.37 0.22 1.39
C GLY A 96 -14.83 1.01 2.62
N ARG A 97 -15.30 0.31 3.66
CA ARG A 97 -15.73 0.93 4.93
C ARG A 97 -14.58 1.66 5.61
N ASP A 98 -13.44 1.00 5.76
CA ASP A 98 -12.26 1.55 6.44
C ASP A 98 -11.73 2.82 5.75
N ILE A 99 -11.78 2.86 4.41
CA ILE A 99 -11.38 4.04 3.62
C ILE A 99 -12.34 5.20 3.87
N VAL A 100 -13.65 4.95 3.83
CA VAL A 100 -14.67 5.99 4.08
C VAL A 100 -14.56 6.52 5.50
N ASP A 101 -14.47 5.63 6.49
CA ASP A 101 -14.35 6.01 7.90
C ASP A 101 -13.07 6.82 8.15
N ALA A 102 -11.96 6.45 7.48
CA ALA A 102 -10.73 7.22 7.54
C ALA A 102 -10.86 8.63 6.98
N ALA A 103 -11.48 8.74 5.81
CA ALA A 103 -11.67 10.01 5.14
C ALA A 103 -12.57 10.93 5.96
N CYS A 104 -13.61 10.39 6.60
CA CYS A 104 -14.50 11.11 7.53
C CYS A 104 -13.80 11.55 8.83
N GLN A 105 -12.80 10.81 9.28
CA GLN A 105 -11.98 11.14 10.47
C GLN A 105 -10.81 12.08 10.16
N GLY A 106 -10.60 12.44 8.88
CA GLY A 106 -9.45 13.23 8.45
C GLY A 106 -8.11 12.51 8.57
N ARG A 107 -8.11 11.17 8.56
CA ARG A 107 -6.86 10.38 8.60
C ARG A 107 -6.08 10.63 7.31
N THR A 108 -4.76 10.77 7.41
CA THR A 108 -3.91 11.02 6.23
C THR A 108 -3.61 9.75 5.46
N SER A 109 -3.56 8.60 6.14
CA SER A 109 -3.31 7.30 5.52
C SER A 109 -4.14 6.17 6.13
N VAL A 110 -4.39 5.14 5.31
CA VAL A 110 -5.08 3.91 5.68
C VAL A 110 -4.29 2.72 5.17
N TYR A 111 -4.07 1.73 6.02
CA TYR A 111 -3.33 0.51 5.73
C TYR A 111 -3.89 -0.62 6.62
N TRP A 112 -3.63 -1.87 6.24
CA TRP A 112 -4.21 -3.04 6.90
C TRP A 112 -3.13 -4.00 7.39
N GLY A 113 -3.39 -4.61 8.54
CA GLY A 113 -2.51 -5.60 9.15
C GLY A 113 -1.16 -5.05 9.63
N LEU A 114 -0.34 -5.96 10.15
CA LEU A 114 1.02 -5.64 10.61
C LEU A 114 1.91 -5.23 9.43
N GLU A 115 1.73 -5.88 8.28
CA GLU A 115 2.56 -5.67 7.09
C GLU A 115 2.27 -4.31 6.45
N GLY A 116 0.99 -3.92 6.36
CA GLY A 116 0.62 -2.57 5.95
C GLY A 116 1.13 -1.49 6.91
N TRP A 117 1.07 -1.74 8.23
CA TRP A 117 1.64 -0.83 9.23
C TRP A 117 3.17 -0.72 9.11
N MET A 118 3.86 -1.84 8.88
CA MET A 118 5.31 -1.87 8.67
C MET A 118 5.69 -1.09 7.41
N LEU A 119 4.97 -1.30 6.30
CA LEU A 119 5.17 -0.54 5.06
C LEU A 119 4.92 0.95 5.26
N ALA A 120 3.81 1.32 5.93
CA ALA A 120 3.51 2.71 6.25
C ALA A 120 4.60 3.36 7.10
N THR A 121 5.13 2.64 8.08
CA THR A 121 6.23 3.11 8.93
C THR A 121 7.53 3.26 8.15
N LEU A 122 7.93 2.25 7.39
CA LEU A 122 9.17 2.25 6.61
C LEU A 122 9.17 3.30 5.51
N THR A 123 7.98 3.61 4.99
CA THR A 123 7.84 4.58 3.92
C THR A 123 7.48 5.97 4.45
N ALA A 124 7.13 6.16 5.72
CA ALA A 124 6.61 7.41 6.28
C ALA A 124 7.36 8.68 5.85
N GLY A 125 8.70 8.63 5.76
CA GLY A 125 9.51 9.73 5.23
C GLY A 125 9.22 11.06 5.94
N MET A 126 8.93 12.11 5.17
CA MET A 126 8.44 13.40 5.70
C MET A 126 6.92 13.56 5.51
N GLY A 127 6.21 12.46 5.27
CA GLY A 127 4.77 12.46 5.09
C GLY A 127 4.05 12.98 6.35
N PRO A 128 2.84 13.53 6.19
CA PRO A 128 2.09 14.07 7.30
C PRO A 128 1.75 12.96 8.31
N GLY A 129 1.72 13.31 9.59
CA GLY A 129 1.31 12.39 10.66
C GLY A 129 -0.13 11.85 10.45
N PRO A 130 -0.55 10.85 11.22
CA PRO A 130 -1.74 10.01 10.94
C PRO A 130 -3.11 10.71 10.95
N GLY A 131 -3.17 12.01 11.26
CA GLY A 131 -4.38 12.83 11.19
C GLY A 131 -4.29 14.09 12.05
N PRO A 132 -5.31 14.97 11.97
CA PRO A 132 -5.41 16.15 12.83
C PRO A 132 -5.70 15.75 14.28
N GLY A 133 -5.20 16.56 15.21
CA GLY A 133 -5.48 16.41 16.64
C GLY A 133 -4.52 15.50 17.42
N VAL A 134 -4.71 15.50 18.73
CA VAL A 134 -3.88 14.80 19.71
C VAL A 134 -4.60 13.54 20.15
N SER A 135 -4.32 12.42 19.49
CA SER A 135 -4.90 11.10 19.81
C SER A 135 -3.82 10.15 20.31
N LEU A 136 -4.17 9.26 21.24
CA LEU A 136 -3.28 8.19 21.70
C LEU A 136 -2.76 7.36 20.52
N ARG A 137 -3.61 7.08 19.53
CA ARG A 137 -3.21 6.41 18.29
C ARG A 137 -2.09 7.15 17.57
N ASN A 138 -2.20 8.47 17.44
CA ASN A 138 -1.18 9.28 16.75
C ASN A 138 0.16 9.21 17.49
N PHE A 139 0.14 9.26 18.83
CA PHE A 139 1.35 9.10 19.63
C PHE A 139 1.96 7.70 19.52
N LEU A 140 1.14 6.65 19.52
CA LEU A 140 1.61 5.28 19.37
C LEU A 140 2.21 5.04 17.97
N GLU A 141 1.57 5.57 16.92
CA GLU A 141 2.09 5.46 15.55
C GLU A 141 3.39 6.25 15.37
N LEU A 142 3.43 7.53 15.77
CA LEU A 142 4.64 8.34 15.68
C LEU A 142 5.77 7.82 16.59
N GLY A 143 5.44 7.40 17.81
CA GLY A 143 6.40 6.77 18.72
C GLY A 143 6.94 5.45 18.17
N GLY A 144 6.07 4.63 17.59
CA GLY A 144 6.43 3.41 16.88
C GLY A 144 7.35 3.70 15.70
N GLN A 145 7.05 4.70 14.88
CA GLN A 145 7.91 5.13 13.77
C GLN A 145 9.31 5.53 14.28
N LEU A 146 9.39 6.39 15.30
CA LEU A 146 10.66 6.87 15.82
C LEU A 146 11.52 5.76 16.43
N LEU A 147 10.90 4.82 17.17
CA LEU A 147 11.63 3.78 17.89
C LEU A 147 11.93 2.55 17.03
N LEU A 148 11.02 2.20 16.11
CA LEU A 148 11.06 0.91 15.41
C LEU A 148 11.57 1.01 13.98
N MET A 149 11.68 2.21 13.37
CA MET A 149 12.06 2.33 11.96
C MET A 149 13.38 1.63 11.62
N GLY A 150 14.40 1.72 12.48
CA GLY A 150 15.66 1.00 12.29
C GLY A 150 15.51 -0.53 12.35
N ILE A 151 14.71 -1.03 13.28
CA ILE A 151 14.45 -2.48 13.45
C ILE A 151 13.63 -3.00 12.26
N LEU A 152 12.54 -2.32 11.92
CA LEU A 152 11.71 -2.65 10.77
C LEU A 152 12.52 -2.60 9.47
N ARG A 153 13.52 -1.71 9.37
CA ARG A 153 14.40 -1.66 8.21
C ARG A 153 15.28 -2.90 8.11
N ALA A 154 15.76 -3.42 9.23
CA ALA A 154 16.50 -4.69 9.26
C ALA A 154 15.60 -5.87 8.89
N VAL A 155 14.37 -5.93 9.42
CA VAL A 155 13.37 -6.94 9.06
C VAL A 155 13.05 -6.88 7.57
N SER A 156 12.87 -5.68 7.00
CA SER A 156 12.56 -5.55 5.58
C SER A 156 13.68 -6.02 4.65
N LEU A 157 14.94 -5.99 5.08
CA LEU A 157 16.03 -6.62 4.31
C LEU A 157 15.86 -8.14 4.20
N VAL A 158 15.35 -8.79 5.25
CA VAL A 158 15.05 -10.22 5.23
C VAL A 158 13.89 -10.52 4.27
N TYR A 159 12.85 -9.69 4.28
CA TYR A 159 11.73 -9.78 3.33
C TYR A 159 12.23 -9.61 1.88
N LEU A 160 12.99 -8.55 1.59
CA LEU A 160 13.52 -8.30 0.25
C LEU A 160 14.42 -9.44 -0.25
N TRP A 161 15.22 -10.03 0.63
CA TRP A 161 16.01 -11.22 0.30
C TRP A 161 15.14 -12.45 0.02
N SER A 162 14.07 -12.65 0.82
CA SER A 162 13.08 -13.71 0.57
C SER A 162 12.41 -13.52 -0.80
N PHE A 163 12.00 -12.29 -1.13
CA PHE A 163 11.38 -11.97 -2.41
C PHE A 163 12.31 -12.27 -3.59
N GLN A 164 13.58 -11.88 -3.51
CA GLN A 164 14.58 -12.23 -4.53
C GLN A 164 14.72 -13.74 -4.69
N LYS A 165 14.78 -14.48 -3.59
CA LYS A 165 14.83 -15.95 -3.63
C LYS A 165 13.60 -16.58 -4.29
N ILE A 166 12.41 -16.03 -4.05
CA ILE A 166 11.16 -16.47 -4.68
C ILE A 166 11.25 -16.24 -6.20
N VAL A 167 11.60 -15.02 -6.62
CA VAL A 167 11.76 -14.66 -8.04
C VAL A 167 12.76 -15.59 -8.74
N ASP A 168 13.93 -15.78 -8.14
CA ASP A 168 14.98 -16.65 -8.67
C ASP A 168 14.52 -18.11 -8.80
N LYS A 169 13.75 -18.61 -7.81
CA LYS A 169 13.22 -19.97 -7.82
C LYS A 169 12.21 -20.14 -8.95
N CYS A 170 11.26 -19.21 -9.11
CA CYS A 170 10.27 -19.22 -10.17
C CYS A 170 10.92 -19.08 -11.56
N HIS A 171 11.93 -18.22 -11.69
CA HIS A 171 12.70 -18.08 -12.93
C HIS A 171 13.42 -19.37 -13.31
N ARG A 172 14.16 -20.00 -12.39
CA ARG A 172 14.83 -21.30 -12.63
C ARG A 172 13.84 -22.38 -13.05
N LYS A 173 12.68 -22.46 -12.39
CA LYS A 173 11.61 -23.40 -12.73
C LYS A 173 11.12 -23.20 -14.17
N ARG A 174 10.88 -21.95 -14.60
CA ARG A 174 10.49 -21.65 -15.98
C ARG A 174 11.56 -22.03 -17.01
N MET A 175 12.83 -21.73 -16.74
CA MET A 175 13.93 -22.10 -17.64
C MET A 175 14.05 -23.62 -17.80
N GLN A 176 13.87 -24.39 -16.73
CA GLN A 176 13.89 -25.86 -16.79
C GLN A 176 12.74 -26.42 -17.63
N LEU A 177 11.53 -25.86 -17.48
CA LEU A 177 10.35 -26.25 -18.26
C LEU A 177 10.55 -25.96 -19.76
N GLN A 178 11.10 -24.80 -20.10
CA GLN A 178 11.43 -24.45 -21.49
C GLN A 178 12.44 -25.42 -22.10
N GLN A 179 13.53 -25.73 -21.39
CA GLN A 179 14.53 -26.71 -21.86
C GLN A 179 13.96 -28.12 -22.03
N GLN A 180 12.98 -28.52 -21.21
CA GLN A 180 12.31 -29.82 -21.35
C GLN A 180 11.41 -29.84 -22.58
N GLN A 181 10.70 -28.75 -22.87
CA GLN A 181 9.87 -28.61 -24.07
C GLN A 181 10.72 -28.62 -25.35
N GLU A 182 11.84 -27.88 -25.36
CA GLU A 182 12.78 -27.86 -26.49
C GLU A 182 13.39 -29.23 -26.79
N LYS A 183 13.65 -30.06 -25.76
CA LYS A 183 14.16 -31.43 -25.95
C LYS A 183 13.11 -32.42 -26.46
N GLN A 184 11.83 -32.07 -26.41
CA GLN A 184 10.70 -32.89 -26.85
C GLN A 184 10.18 -32.51 -28.25
N THR A 185 10.72 -31.44 -28.84
CA THR A 185 10.34 -30.93 -30.17
C THR A 185 11.44 -31.27 -31.18
#